data_AF-A0A1G9K3U7-F1
#
_entry.id   AF-A0A1G9K3U7-F1
#
_cell.length_a   1.000
_cell.length_b   1.000
_cell.length_c   1.000
_cell.angle_alpha   90.00
_cell.angle_beta   90.00
_cell.angle_gamma   90.00
#
_symmetry.space_group_name_H-M   'P 1'
#
loop_
_entity.id
_entity.type
_entity.pdbx_description
1 polymer ?
#
loop_
_entity_poly.entity_id
_entity_poly.type
_entity_poly.pdbx_seq_one_letter_code
_entity_poly.pdbx_strand_id
1 'polypeptide(L)' 'MSTAVAAAIRERARSVWRSLQAARRDNDAHGTLLAADEWDEVTRLARAHGVNLDEVTGEGHH' A
#
# COMPACT_ATOMS: atom_id res chain seq x y z
N MET A 1 -4.16 16.56 -11.74
CA MET A 1 -4.95 15.51 -11.04
C MET A 1 -5.43 16.05 -9.71
N SER A 2 -6.60 15.66 -9.18
CA SER A 2 -7.13 16.23 -7.94
C SER A 2 -6.39 15.70 -6.71
N THR A 3 -6.12 16.58 -5.75
CA THR A 3 -5.44 16.27 -4.49
C THR A 3 -6.22 15.24 -3.65
N ALA A 4 -7.55 15.22 -3.76
CA ALA A 4 -8.42 14.26 -3.09
C ALA A 4 -8.20 12.81 -3.54
N VAL A 5 -8.05 12.55 -4.84
CA VAL A 5 -7.80 11.19 -5.37
C VAL A 5 -6.43 10.69 -4.89
N ALA A 6 -5.40 11.54 -4.94
CA ALA A 6 -4.08 11.19 -4.43
C ALA A 6 -4.08 10.90 -2.93
N ALA A 7 -4.83 11.67 -2.13
CA ALA A 7 -4.98 11.42 -0.70
C ALA A 7 -5.67 10.08 -0.41
N ALA A 8 -6.74 9.76 -1.15
CA ALA A 8 -7.46 8.50 -0.99
C ALA A 8 -6.58 7.28 -1.35
N ILE A 9 -5.81 7.36 -2.44
CA ILE A 9 -4.87 6.30 -2.83
C ILE A 9 -3.82 6.08 -1.74
N ARG A 10 -3.23 7.15 -1.20
CA ARG A 10 -2.23 7.05 -0.10
C ARG A 10 -2.83 6.48 1.17
N GLU A 11 -4.07 6.84 1.51
CA GLU A 11 -4.77 6.29 2.67
C GLU A 11 -4.99 4.78 2.52
N ARG A 12 -5.47 4.35 1.35
CA ARG A 12 -5.66 2.93 1.05
C ARG A 12 -4.32 2.18 1.10
N ALA A 13 -3.27 2.73 0.50
CA ALA A 13 -1.93 2.16 0.56
C ALA A 13 -1.44 1.99 2.01
N ARG A 14 -1.58 3.02 2.87
CA ARG A 14 -1.21 2.94 4.29
C ARG A 14 -2.00 1.85 5.02
N SER A 15 -3.28 1.70 4.71
CA SER A 15 -4.10 0.64 5.30
C SER A 15 -3.61 -0.76 4.91
N VAL A 16 -3.43 -1.01 3.61
CA VAL A 16 -3.00 -2.31 3.09
C VAL A 16 -1.60 -2.67 3.56
N TRP A 17 -0.66 -1.71 3.55
CA TRP A 17 0.69 -1.90 4.05
C TRP A 17 0.70 -2.32 5.52
N ARG A 18 -0.11 -1.69 6.38
CA ARG A 18 -0.24 -2.09 7.78
C ARG A 18 -0.79 -3.52 7.92
N SER A 19 -1.80 -3.89 7.13
CA SER A 19 -2.34 -5.25 7.14
C SER A 19 -1.30 -6.28 6.73
N LEU A 20 -0.51 -6.00 5.68
CA LEU A 20 0.56 -6.87 5.23
C LEU A 20 1.64 -7.06 6.31
N GLN A 21 2.04 -5.97 6.96
CA GLN A 21 3.03 -6.04 8.04
C GLN A 21 2.49 -6.75 9.29
N ALA A 22 1.19 -6.63 9.59
CA ALA A 22 0.54 -7.38 10.66
C ALA A 22 0.52 -8.90 10.35
N ALA A 23 0.02 -9.29 9.17
CA ALA A 23 -0.03 -10.69 8.76
C ALA A 23 1.36 -11.35 8.74
N ARG A 24 2.39 -10.61 8.30
CA ARG A 24 3.79 -11.07 8.36
C ARG A 24 4.29 -11.29 9.79
N ARG A 25 3.94 -10.38 10.73
CA ARG A 25 4.33 -10.52 12.15
C ARG A 25 3.64 -11.70 12.82
N ASP A 26 2.38 -11.95 12.46
CA ASP A 26 1.57 -13.03 13.02
C ASP A 26 1.84 -14.39 12.35
N ASN A 27 2.74 -14.42 11.36
CA ASN A 27 3.03 -15.58 10.52
C ASN A 27 1.76 -16.17 9.85
N ASP A 28 0.78 -15.30 9.58
CA ASP A 28 -0.44 -15.63 8.87
C ASP A 28 -0.15 -15.66 7.36
N ALA A 29 0.11 -16.86 6.85
CA ALA A 29 0.39 -17.08 5.44
C ALA A 29 -0.78 -16.68 4.54
N HIS A 30 -2.02 -16.93 4.97
CA HIS A 30 -3.20 -16.59 4.18
C HIS A 30 -3.42 -15.07 4.15
N GLY A 31 -3.37 -14.42 5.32
CA GLY A 31 -3.46 -12.97 5.43
C GLY A 31 -2.34 -12.25 4.68
N THR A 32 -1.13 -12.83 4.65
CA THR A 32 -0.01 -12.29 3.88
C THR A 32 -0.29 -12.33 2.38
N LEU A 33 -0.79 -13.45 1.86
CA LEU A 33 -1.14 -13.57 0.43
C LEU A 33 -2.25 -12.59 0.03
N LEU A 34 -3.29 -12.48 0.86
CA LEU A 34 -4.41 -11.57 0.60
C LEU A 34 -3.94 -10.10 0.62
N ALA A 35 -3.20 -9.69 1.64
CA ALA A 35 -2.71 -8.32 1.76
C ALA A 35 -1.66 -7.98 0.69
N ALA A 36 -0.89 -8.96 0.20
CA ALA A 36 0.05 -8.77 -0.90
C ALA A 36 -0.67 -8.51 -2.24
N ASP A 37 -1.75 -9.24 -2.54
CA ASP A 37 -2.55 -9.00 -3.75
C ASP A 37 -3.22 -7.62 -3.71
N GLU A 38 -3.78 -7.23 -2.55
CA GLU A 38 -4.32 -5.88 -2.36
C GLU A 38 -3.23 -4.79 -2.53
N TRP A 39 -2.00 -5.07 -2.10
CA TRP A 39 -0.88 -4.12 -2.24
C TRP A 39 -0.50 -3.92 -3.70
N ASP A 40 -0.49 -4.99 -4.49
CA ASP A 40 -0.23 -4.95 -5.92
C ASP A 40 -1.31 -4.15 -6.66
N GLU A 41 -2.58 -4.31 -6.29
CA GLU A 41 -3.68 -3.52 -6.86
C GLU A 41 -3.52 -2.03 -6.56
N VAL A 42 -3.28 -1.66 -5.30
CA VAL A 42 -3.10 -0.26 -4.92
C VAL A 42 -1.87 0.34 -5.59
N THR A 43 -0.78 -0.41 -5.74
CA THR A 43 0.41 0.05 -6.44
C THR A 43 0.14 0.28 -7.93
N ARG A 44 -0.61 -0.62 -8.59
CA ARG A 44 -1.06 -0.42 -9.98
C ARG A 44 -1.92 0.84 -10.11
N LEU A 45 -2.88 1.04 -9.20
CA LEU A 45 -3.73 2.23 -9.17
C LEU A 45 -2.92 3.52 -8.97
N ALA A 46 -1.99 3.52 -8.02
CA ALA A 46 -1.11 4.66 -7.77
C ALA A 46 -0.29 5.02 -9.01
N ARG A 47 0.28 4.03 -9.71
CA ARG A 47 1.02 4.25 -10.97
C ARG A 47 0.15 4.83 -12.08
N ALA A 48 -1.07 4.29 -12.28
CA ALA A 48 -2.02 4.82 -13.25
C ALA A 48 -2.39 6.29 -12.99
N HIS A 49 -2.30 6.71 -11.74
CA HIS A 49 -2.58 8.06 -11.27
C HIS A 49 -1.33 8.91 -11.00
N GLY A 50 -0.11 8.40 -11.25
CA GLY A 50 1.13 9.14 -10.95
C GLY A 50 1.29 9.52 -9.47
N VAL A 51 0.75 8.73 -8.55
CA VAL A 51 0.88 8.93 -7.09
C VAL A 51 2.11 8.19 -6.59
N ASN A 52 3.03 8.91 -5.95
CA ASN A 52 4.16 8.29 -5.25
C ASN A 52 3.70 7.68 -3.91
N LEU A 53 4.13 6.44 -3.64
CA LEU A 53 3.88 5.66 -2.42
C LEU A 53 5.14 5.40 -1.57
N ASP A 54 6.32 5.92 -1.92
CA ASP A 54 7.58 5.67 -1.17
C ASP A 54 7.48 6.04 0.32
N GLU A 55 6.74 7.11 0.63
CA GLU A 55 6.46 7.55 2.00
C GLU A 55 5.61 6.54 2.81
N VAL A 56 4.90 5.62 2.13
CA VAL A 56 4.02 4.62 2.74
C VAL A 56 4.81 3.39 3.17
N THR A 57 5.75 2.92 2.36
CA THR A 57 6.55 1.73 2.65
C THR A 57 7.65 2.01 3.67
N GLY A 58 7.99 3.28 3.89
CA GLY A 58 9.14 3.68 4.71
C GLY A 58 10.47 3.53 3.97
N GLU A 59 10.43 3.26 2.66
CA GLU A 59 11.61 3.20 1.78
C GLU A 59 12.00 4.60 1.27
N GLY A 60 11.80 5.63 2.10
CA GLY A 60 12.41 6.92 1.89
C GLY A 60 13.92 6.77 2.04
N HIS A 61 14.65 6.77 0.92
CA HIS A 61 16.10 6.78 0.89
C HIS A 61 16.60 7.95 1.76
N HIS A 62 17.25 7.61 2.88
CA HIS A 62 17.93 8.55 3.75
C HIS A 62 19.36 8.80 3.29
#